data_AF-A0A1G1BFW0-F1
#
_entry.id   AF-A0A1G1BFW0-F1
#
_cell.length_a   1.000
_cell.length_b   1.000
_cell.length_c   1.000
_cell.angle_alpha   90.00
_cell.angle_beta   90.00
_cell.angle_gamma   90.00
#
_symmetry.space_group_name_H-M   'P 1'
#
loop_
_entity.id
_entity.type
_entity.pdbx_description
1 polymer ?
#
loop_
_entity_poly.entity_id
_entity_poly.type
_entity_poly.pdbx_seq_one_letter_code
_entity_poly.pdbx_strand_id
1 'polypeptide(L)'
;MIFKFNKVYIIESLPENEMKTGKSLYEEFFHHNDVDNRYDFEYQSIKNANGFKTFLEIVFSEIKDKGVFPIIHFEMHGGKEGLRLSSSEVIQWKDLAFRLLKMNIELKNKLVVVFALCYGVHFLSAFYEFMDFRTPFAGLIASTDYVKAGEIKYGFQKFYKMILETKNGNDAIKGLNELINEEDRRYSFLSCRWLFKEAFVQYLKLCSAKERNKRTERIITKIKSTNPNAEITKIRKELKEYLHKNNQEKYFITARDKFLMYDLDGSNKSLFAIEYHEIMGEKSTTLH
;
A
#
# COMPACT_ATOMS: atom_id res chain seq x y z
N MET A 1 -0.65 6.93 -14.44
CA MET A 1 -1.36 5.64 -14.37
C MET A 1 -2.82 5.89 -14.74
N ILE A 2 -3.42 5.03 -15.57
CA ILE A 2 -4.87 5.12 -15.87
C ILE A 2 -5.62 4.32 -14.81
N PHE A 3 -6.55 4.94 -14.11
CA PHE A 3 -7.40 4.23 -13.16
C PHE A 3 -8.54 3.51 -13.91
N LYS A 4 -8.65 2.20 -13.70
CA LYS A 4 -9.78 1.41 -14.19
C LYS A 4 -10.60 0.96 -12.98
N PHE A 5 -11.78 1.54 -12.84
CA PHE A 5 -12.75 1.20 -11.80
C PHE A 5 -14.17 1.36 -12.36
N ASN A 6 -15.13 0.71 -11.72
CA ASN A 6 -16.57 0.89 -11.99
C ASN A 6 -17.37 1.17 -10.71
N LYS A 7 -16.74 1.12 -9.53
CA LYS A 7 -17.39 1.41 -8.26
C LYS A 7 -16.44 2.11 -7.29
N VAL A 8 -16.96 2.98 -6.45
CA VAL A 8 -16.24 3.54 -5.29
C VAL A 8 -17.02 3.22 -4.02
N TYR A 9 -16.37 2.54 -3.08
CA TYR A 9 -16.90 2.39 -1.73
C TYR A 9 -16.26 3.44 -0.82
N ILE A 10 -17.08 4.28 -0.21
CA ILE A 10 -16.68 5.28 0.79
C ILE A 10 -17.07 4.72 2.16
N ILE A 11 -16.07 4.29 2.91
CA ILE A 11 -16.21 3.65 4.21
C ILE A 11 -15.85 4.67 5.29
N GLU A 12 -16.85 5.17 6.00
CA GLU A 12 -16.66 6.19 7.04
C GLU A 12 -16.84 5.62 8.44
N SER A 13 -15.92 5.94 9.35
CA SER A 13 -15.99 5.57 10.76
C SER A 13 -15.51 6.69 11.69
N LEU A 14 -15.89 7.93 11.38
CA LEU A 14 -15.62 9.10 12.23
C LEU A 14 -16.64 9.22 13.38
N PRO A 15 -16.25 9.68 14.58
CA PRO A 15 -17.16 10.01 15.67
C PRO A 15 -18.29 10.97 15.28
N GLU A 16 -19.43 10.93 15.98
CA GLU A 16 -20.60 11.78 15.65
C GLU A 16 -20.37 13.27 15.86
N ASN A 17 -19.45 13.63 16.75
CA ASN A 17 -19.07 15.01 17.02
C ASN A 17 -18.00 15.57 16.06
N GLU A 18 -17.62 14.80 15.03
CA GLU A 18 -16.64 15.19 14.03
C GLU A 18 -17.28 15.43 12.66
N MET A 19 -16.60 16.20 11.81
CA MET A 19 -17.04 16.46 10.45
C MET A 19 -17.04 15.15 9.64
N LYS A 20 -18.20 14.76 9.10
CA LYS A 20 -18.39 13.57 8.26
C LYS A 20 -17.93 13.83 6.83
N THR A 21 -16.62 13.77 6.61
CA THR A 21 -15.96 14.09 5.34
C THR A 21 -16.34 13.11 4.22
N GLY A 22 -16.44 11.82 4.52
CA GLY A 22 -16.87 10.79 3.58
C GLY A 22 -18.34 10.89 3.22
N LYS A 23 -19.20 11.16 4.21
CA LYS A 23 -20.62 11.44 3.95
C LYS A 23 -20.78 12.69 3.08
N SER A 24 -20.06 13.77 3.40
CA SER A 24 -20.07 15.00 2.61
C SER A 24 -19.57 14.75 1.19
N LEU A 25 -18.53 13.94 1.00
CA LEU A 25 -18.05 13.56 -0.33
C LEU A 25 -19.12 12.81 -1.12
N TYR A 26 -19.80 11.86 -0.50
CA TYR A 26 -20.88 11.12 -1.16
C TYR A 26 -22.06 12.02 -1.53
N GLU A 27 -22.60 12.74 -0.55
CA GLU A 27 -23.80 13.55 -0.74
C GLU A 27 -23.50 14.78 -1.60
N GLU A 28 -22.47 15.56 -1.32
CA GLU A 28 -22.24 16.86 -1.98
C GLU A 28 -21.56 16.72 -3.35
N PHE A 29 -20.75 15.66 -3.56
CA PHE A 29 -20.05 15.47 -4.83
C PHE A 29 -20.70 14.40 -5.70
N PHE A 30 -20.78 13.14 -5.25
CA PHE A 30 -21.27 12.07 -6.13
C PHE A 30 -22.78 12.14 -6.40
N HIS A 31 -23.58 12.57 -5.43
CA HIS A 31 -25.04 12.66 -5.63
C HIS A 31 -25.48 13.89 -6.43
N HIS A 32 -24.72 15.00 -6.38
CA HIS A 32 -25.09 16.26 -7.04
C HIS A 32 -24.44 16.46 -8.41
N ASN A 33 -23.35 15.76 -8.71
CA ASN A 33 -22.78 15.78 -10.04
C ASN A 33 -23.50 14.71 -10.88
N ASP A 34 -23.86 15.04 -12.13
CA ASP A 34 -24.37 14.08 -13.11
C ASP A 34 -23.22 13.15 -13.53
N VAL A 35 -22.79 12.30 -12.59
CA VAL A 35 -21.67 11.41 -12.78
C VAL A 35 -22.10 10.33 -13.75
N ASP A 36 -21.26 10.11 -14.75
CA ASP A 36 -21.43 9.10 -15.77
C ASP A 36 -21.94 7.77 -15.18
N ASN A 37 -23.06 7.27 -15.72
CA ASN A 37 -23.76 6.07 -15.27
C ASN A 37 -22.92 4.78 -15.32
N ARG A 38 -21.71 4.83 -15.87
CA ARG A 38 -20.72 3.75 -15.83
C ARG A 38 -20.05 3.56 -14.46
N TYR A 39 -20.20 4.52 -13.55
CA TYR A 39 -19.63 4.44 -12.20
C TYR A 39 -20.72 4.38 -11.13
N ASP A 40 -20.55 3.45 -10.20
CA ASP A 40 -21.38 3.32 -9.01
C ASP A 40 -20.64 3.91 -7.78
N PHE A 41 -21.38 4.48 -6.85
CA PHE A 41 -20.85 5.08 -5.64
C PHE A 41 -21.67 4.60 -4.45
N GLU A 42 -21.00 4.10 -3.43
CA GLU A 42 -21.66 3.58 -2.24
C GLU A 42 -21.00 4.15 -0.99
N TYR A 43 -21.81 4.78 -0.14
CA TYR A 43 -21.39 5.24 1.17
C TYR A 43 -21.86 4.28 2.26
N GLN A 44 -20.93 3.90 3.13
CA GLN A 44 -21.21 3.06 4.30
C GLN A 44 -20.61 3.68 5.56
N SER A 45 -21.46 3.99 6.54
CA SER A 45 -21.04 4.30 7.90
C SER A 45 -20.82 3.00 8.68
N ILE A 46 -19.63 2.82 9.25
CA ILE A 46 -19.24 1.64 10.03
C ILE A 46 -18.90 2.08 11.44
N LYS A 47 -19.48 1.41 12.44
CA LYS A 47 -19.29 1.80 13.84
C LYS A 47 -18.21 1.00 14.56
N ASN A 48 -18.12 -0.30 14.28
CA ASN A 48 -17.37 -1.26 15.08
C ASN A 48 -16.65 -2.30 14.21
N ALA A 49 -15.77 -3.09 14.83
CA ALA A 49 -14.91 -4.02 14.09
C ALA A 49 -15.70 -5.14 13.39
N ASN A 50 -16.85 -5.55 13.95
CA ASN A 50 -17.71 -6.53 13.30
C ASN A 50 -18.33 -5.97 12.01
N GLY A 51 -18.90 -4.76 12.07
CA GLY A 51 -19.44 -4.07 10.90
C GLY A 51 -18.36 -3.86 9.83
N PHE A 52 -17.15 -3.50 10.24
CA PHE A 52 -16.00 -3.34 9.34
C PHE A 52 -15.68 -4.64 8.58
N LYS A 53 -15.56 -5.75 9.32
CA LYS A 53 -15.26 -7.06 8.74
C LYS A 53 -16.38 -7.51 7.80
N THR A 54 -17.63 -7.43 8.25
CA THR A 54 -18.80 -7.81 7.46
C THR A 54 -18.87 -7.03 6.16
N PHE A 55 -18.68 -5.71 6.20
CA PHE A 55 -18.73 -4.89 4.99
C PHE A 55 -17.61 -5.23 4.01
N LEU A 56 -16.37 -5.46 4.48
CA LEU A 56 -15.30 -5.89 3.59
C LEU A 56 -15.53 -7.28 2.98
N GLU A 57 -16.24 -8.20 3.66
CA GLU A 57 -16.68 -9.46 3.02
C GLU A 57 -17.74 -9.22 1.94
N ILE A 58 -18.64 -8.25 2.11
CA ILE A 58 -19.59 -7.84 1.06
C ILE A 58 -18.84 -7.28 -0.14
N VAL A 59 -17.90 -6.35 0.06
CA VAL A 59 -17.06 -5.81 -1.03
C VAL A 59 -16.32 -6.94 -1.75
N PHE A 60 -15.79 -7.90 -1.01
CA PHE A 60 -15.09 -9.05 -1.59
C PHE A 60 -16.02 -9.93 -2.44
N SER A 61 -17.25 -10.19 -1.98
CA SER A 61 -18.22 -10.95 -2.78
C SER A 61 -18.65 -10.19 -4.04
N GLU A 62 -18.80 -8.86 -3.99
CA GLU A 62 -19.11 -8.08 -5.20
C GLU A 62 -17.97 -8.14 -6.23
N ILE A 63 -16.72 -8.07 -5.79
CA ILE A 63 -15.55 -8.26 -6.66
C ILE A 63 -15.61 -9.63 -7.33
N LYS A 64 -15.81 -10.68 -6.54
CA LYS A 64 -15.73 -12.07 -7.00
C LYS A 64 -16.90 -12.47 -7.88
N ASP A 65 -18.11 -12.12 -7.48
CA ASP A 65 -19.34 -12.69 -8.04
C ASP A 65 -20.03 -11.74 -9.02
N LYS A 66 -19.77 -10.43 -8.93
CA LYS A 66 -20.40 -9.40 -9.78
C LYS A 66 -19.42 -8.68 -10.71
N GLY A 67 -18.13 -9.02 -10.67
CA GLY A 67 -17.12 -8.40 -11.51
C GLY A 67 -16.89 -6.91 -11.20
N VAL A 68 -17.07 -6.51 -9.94
CA VAL A 68 -16.79 -5.14 -9.48
C VAL A 68 -15.28 -4.89 -9.45
N PHE A 69 -14.86 -3.73 -9.98
CA PHE A 69 -13.49 -3.21 -9.94
C PHE A 69 -13.49 -1.93 -9.10
N PRO A 70 -13.30 -2.04 -7.78
CA PRO A 70 -13.55 -0.90 -6.90
C PRO A 70 -12.31 -0.05 -6.62
N ILE A 71 -12.57 1.23 -6.36
CA ILE A 71 -11.75 2.04 -5.44
C ILE A 71 -12.34 1.85 -4.04
N ILE A 72 -11.49 1.49 -3.08
CA ILE A 72 -11.91 1.42 -1.66
C ILE A 72 -11.35 2.65 -0.94
N HIS A 73 -12.24 3.52 -0.49
CA HIS A 73 -11.92 4.79 0.16
C HIS A 73 -12.29 4.74 1.64
N PHE A 74 -11.33 5.00 2.52
CA PHE A 74 -11.50 4.97 3.97
C PHE A 74 -11.43 6.37 4.57
N GLU A 75 -12.48 6.76 5.30
CA GLU A 75 -12.66 8.03 6.01
C GLU A 75 -12.77 7.76 7.51
N MET A 76 -11.63 7.77 8.20
CA MET A 76 -11.54 7.44 9.64
C MET A 76 -10.22 7.89 10.24
N HIS A 77 -10.04 7.69 11.55
CA HIS A 77 -8.76 8.01 12.18
C HIS A 77 -7.70 6.96 11.86
N GLY A 78 -6.51 7.43 11.48
CA GLY A 78 -5.33 6.60 11.26
C GLY A 78 -4.30 6.79 12.36
N GLY A 79 -3.56 5.73 12.66
CA GLY A 79 -2.43 5.77 13.57
C GLY A 79 -1.38 4.72 13.25
N LYS A 80 -0.35 4.66 14.08
CA LYS A 80 0.77 3.73 13.90
C LYS A 80 0.33 2.26 13.84
N GLU A 81 -0.65 1.88 14.67
CA GLU A 81 -1.11 0.49 14.81
C GLU A 81 -2.17 0.07 13.78
N GLY A 82 -2.95 1.03 13.25
CA GLY A 82 -4.14 0.70 12.47
C GLY A 82 -5.12 1.83 12.25
N LEU A 83 -6.30 1.44 11.76
CA LEU A 83 -7.48 2.28 11.65
C LEU A 83 -8.23 2.29 12.98
N ARG A 84 -8.55 3.47 13.51
CA ARG A 84 -9.41 3.60 14.70
C ARG A 84 -10.84 3.89 14.26
N LEU A 85 -11.75 3.03 14.71
CA LEU A 85 -13.17 3.14 14.45
C LEU A 85 -13.87 4.08 15.43
N SER A 86 -15.12 4.45 15.15
CA SER A 86 -15.89 5.33 16.03
C SER A 86 -16.25 4.65 17.36
N SER A 87 -16.25 3.31 17.41
CA SER A 87 -16.33 2.52 18.66
C SER A 87 -15.04 2.55 19.49
N SER A 88 -14.00 3.24 19.05
CA SER A 88 -12.63 3.23 19.59
C SER A 88 -11.84 1.94 19.35
N GLU A 89 -12.46 0.89 18.81
CA GLU A 89 -11.75 -0.31 18.37
C GLU A 89 -10.72 0.01 17.27
N VAL A 90 -9.65 -0.78 17.21
CA VAL A 90 -8.59 -0.61 16.22
C VAL A 90 -8.55 -1.80 15.28
N ILE A 91 -8.65 -1.54 13.98
CA ILE A 91 -8.34 -2.52 12.94
C ILE A 91 -6.85 -2.44 12.64
N GLN A 92 -6.11 -3.49 13.01
CA GLN A 92 -4.67 -3.51 12.80
C GLN A 92 -4.33 -3.46 11.31
N TRP A 93 -3.21 -2.81 10.97
CA TRP A 93 -2.77 -2.75 9.58
C TRP A 93 -2.60 -4.13 8.94
N LYS A 94 -2.11 -5.11 9.71
CA LYS A 94 -1.94 -6.50 9.25
C LYS A 94 -3.27 -7.20 8.90
N ASP A 95 -4.33 -6.90 9.62
CA ASP A 95 -5.65 -7.49 9.35
C ASP A 95 -6.28 -6.88 8.10
N LEU A 96 -6.21 -5.55 7.99
CA LEU A 96 -6.65 -4.84 6.78
C LEU A 96 -5.85 -5.30 5.55
N ALA A 97 -4.55 -5.41 5.72
CA ALA A 97 -3.60 -5.86 4.73
C ALA A 97 -3.98 -7.19 4.09
N PHE A 98 -4.27 -8.17 4.94
CA PHE A 98 -4.66 -9.51 4.52
C PHE A 98 -5.99 -9.51 3.75
N ARG A 99 -6.95 -8.65 4.14
CA ARG A 99 -8.25 -8.52 3.45
C ARG A 99 -8.09 -7.88 2.07
N LEU A 100 -7.34 -6.77 1.99
CA LEU A 100 -7.05 -6.10 0.72
C LEU A 100 -6.24 -7.00 -0.23
N LEU A 101 -5.32 -7.80 0.30
CA LEU A 101 -4.59 -8.80 -0.46
C LEU A 101 -5.51 -9.80 -1.16
N LYS A 102 -6.49 -10.36 -0.45
CA LYS A 102 -7.46 -11.28 -1.05
C LYS A 102 -8.22 -10.61 -2.21
N MET A 103 -8.71 -9.39 -1.99
CA MET A 103 -9.39 -8.61 -3.02
C MET A 103 -8.49 -8.35 -4.23
N ASN A 104 -7.24 -7.94 -4.00
CA ASN A 104 -6.32 -7.60 -5.08
C ASN A 104 -5.87 -8.83 -5.89
N ILE A 105 -5.84 -10.02 -5.28
CA ILE A 105 -5.60 -11.28 -5.98
C ILE A 105 -6.74 -11.57 -6.96
N GLU A 106 -7.99 -11.47 -6.52
CA GLU A 106 -9.17 -11.66 -7.41
C GLU A 106 -9.17 -10.64 -8.56
N LEU A 107 -8.76 -9.40 -8.26
CA LEU A 107 -8.63 -8.32 -9.24
C LEU A 107 -7.38 -8.42 -10.11
N LYS A 108 -6.49 -9.39 -9.86
CA LYS A 108 -5.22 -9.60 -10.55
C LYS A 108 -4.35 -8.34 -10.58
N ASN A 109 -4.16 -7.73 -9.41
CA ASN A 109 -3.37 -6.52 -9.18
C ASN A 109 -3.95 -5.24 -9.80
N LYS A 110 -5.24 -4.98 -9.56
CA LYS A 110 -5.95 -3.78 -10.06
C LYS A 110 -6.63 -2.97 -8.95
N LEU A 111 -6.50 -3.38 -7.69
CA LEU A 111 -7.15 -2.70 -6.56
C LEU A 111 -6.50 -1.34 -6.28
N VAL A 112 -7.32 -0.31 -6.15
CA VAL A 112 -6.89 1.01 -5.70
C VAL A 112 -7.48 1.29 -4.32
N VAL A 113 -6.61 1.72 -3.41
CA VAL A 113 -6.98 2.01 -2.02
C VAL A 113 -6.72 3.48 -1.74
N VAL A 114 -7.68 4.16 -1.13
CA VAL A 114 -7.59 5.56 -0.74
C VAL A 114 -7.75 5.65 0.78
N PHE A 115 -6.77 6.25 1.43
CA PHE A 115 -6.76 6.52 2.86
C PHE A 115 -6.93 8.02 3.09
N ALA A 116 -8.17 8.45 3.31
CA ALA A 116 -8.52 9.80 3.75
C ALA A 116 -8.34 9.94 5.27
N LEU A 117 -7.11 9.74 5.73
CA LEU A 117 -6.76 9.65 7.15
C LEU A 117 -5.32 10.04 7.42
N CYS A 118 -5.04 10.44 8.65
CA CYS A 118 -3.69 10.77 9.12
C CYS A 118 -2.77 9.54 9.11
N TYR A 119 -1.49 9.76 8.79
CA TYR A 119 -0.43 8.75 8.85
C TYR A 119 -0.72 7.44 8.08
N GLY A 120 -1.48 7.51 7.00
CA GLY A 120 -1.87 6.33 6.22
C GLY A 120 -0.68 5.53 5.66
N VAL A 121 0.47 6.18 5.48
CA VAL A 121 1.72 5.51 5.04
C VAL A 121 2.19 4.41 6.00
N HIS A 122 1.80 4.45 7.28
CA HIS A 122 2.12 3.38 8.23
C HIS A 122 1.52 2.03 7.84
N PHE A 123 0.50 1.98 6.98
CA PHE A 123 0.00 0.74 6.41
C PHE A 123 1.08 -0.07 5.69
N LEU A 124 2.07 0.58 5.07
CA LEU A 124 3.20 -0.11 4.42
C LEU A 124 4.01 -0.97 5.41
N SER A 125 3.98 -0.62 6.70
CA SER A 125 4.64 -1.39 7.76
C SER A 125 4.15 -2.83 7.87
N ALA A 126 2.90 -3.09 7.47
CA ALA A 126 2.30 -4.41 7.51
C ALA A 126 2.89 -5.40 6.48
N PHE A 127 3.70 -4.94 5.52
CA PHE A 127 4.16 -5.76 4.40
C PHE A 127 5.69 -5.80 4.18
N TYR A 128 6.49 -5.05 4.95
CA TYR A 128 7.95 -5.01 4.75
C TYR A 128 8.64 -6.38 4.91
N GLU A 129 8.04 -7.32 5.64
CA GLU A 129 8.59 -8.67 5.83
C GLU A 129 8.20 -9.65 4.72
N PHE A 130 7.43 -9.21 3.71
CA PHE A 130 6.64 -10.10 2.85
C PHE A 130 6.94 -9.95 1.35
N MET A 131 8.18 -9.67 0.92
CA MET A 131 8.51 -9.61 -0.53
C MET A 131 8.24 -10.91 -1.30
N ASP A 132 8.18 -12.05 -0.59
CA ASP A 132 7.77 -13.33 -1.16
C ASP A 132 6.23 -13.45 -1.30
N PHE A 133 5.48 -12.37 -1.10
CA PHE A 133 4.02 -12.33 -1.18
C PHE A 133 3.56 -11.34 -2.25
N ARG A 134 2.28 -11.47 -2.61
CA ARG A 134 1.58 -10.57 -3.51
C ARG A 134 1.27 -9.24 -2.83
N THR A 135 1.25 -8.15 -3.59
CA THR A 135 0.88 -6.83 -3.05
C THR A 135 -0.62 -6.74 -2.70
N PRO A 136 -1.00 -6.03 -1.61
CA PRO A 136 -2.39 -5.78 -1.24
C PRO A 136 -3.14 -4.81 -2.15
N PHE A 137 -2.43 -4.04 -2.99
CA PHE A 137 -3.01 -3.05 -3.88
C PHE A 137 -2.13 -2.85 -5.12
N ALA A 138 -2.72 -2.36 -6.20
CA ALA A 138 -2.01 -1.83 -7.36
C ALA A 138 -1.52 -0.39 -7.12
N GLY A 139 -2.36 0.41 -6.45
CA GLY A 139 -2.05 1.77 -6.04
C GLY A 139 -2.67 2.13 -4.69
N LEU A 140 -1.93 2.89 -3.89
CA LEU A 140 -2.36 3.40 -2.60
C LEU A 140 -2.23 4.92 -2.58
N ILE A 141 -3.30 5.61 -2.20
CA ILE A 141 -3.29 7.05 -1.90
C ILE A 141 -3.31 7.17 -0.38
N ALA A 142 -2.26 7.74 0.20
CA ALA A 142 -2.14 7.84 1.65
C ALA A 142 -1.39 9.10 2.07
N SER A 143 -1.70 9.61 3.27
CA SER A 143 -0.95 10.72 3.85
C SER A 143 0.33 10.24 4.54
N THR A 144 1.39 11.04 4.48
CA THR A 144 2.63 10.84 5.22
C THR A 144 2.57 11.39 6.64
N ASP A 145 1.67 12.36 6.89
CA ASP A 145 1.56 13.09 8.15
C ASP A 145 0.08 13.38 8.49
N TYR A 146 -0.14 14.15 9.56
CA TYR A 146 -1.41 14.70 9.99
C TYR A 146 -2.09 15.49 8.87
N VAL A 147 -3.40 15.36 8.70
CA VAL A 147 -4.18 16.07 7.67
C VAL A 147 -5.42 16.71 8.31
N LYS A 148 -5.78 17.92 7.90
CA LYS A 148 -6.97 18.60 8.44
C LYS A 148 -8.23 18.13 7.75
N ALA A 149 -9.35 18.04 8.47
CA ALA A 149 -10.64 17.62 7.91
C ALA A 149 -11.09 18.47 6.70
N GLY A 150 -10.83 19.79 6.72
CA GLY A 150 -11.10 20.65 5.57
C GLY A 150 -10.26 20.33 4.33
N GLU A 151 -8.98 19.98 4.52
CA GLU A 151 -8.08 19.56 3.44
C GLU A 151 -8.55 18.22 2.84
N ILE A 152 -9.00 17.28 3.68
CA ILE A 152 -9.60 16.01 3.26
C ILE A 152 -10.86 16.27 2.42
N LYS A 153 -11.83 17.02 2.96
CA LYS A 153 -13.13 17.25 2.32
C LYS A 153 -12.97 17.80 0.90
N TYR A 154 -12.30 18.94 0.76
CA TYR A 154 -12.19 19.61 -0.54
C TYR A 154 -11.14 18.94 -1.45
N GLY A 155 -10.07 18.41 -0.87
CA GLY A 155 -9.03 17.70 -1.61
C GLY A 155 -9.57 16.46 -2.31
N PHE A 156 -10.36 15.63 -1.62
CA PHE A 156 -10.92 14.42 -2.23
C PHE A 156 -12.03 14.71 -3.25
N GLN A 157 -12.79 15.80 -3.09
CA GLN A 157 -13.69 16.27 -4.16
C GLN A 157 -12.91 16.60 -5.44
N LYS A 158 -11.80 17.34 -5.32
CA LYS A 158 -10.93 17.63 -6.47
C LYS A 158 -10.26 16.38 -7.05
N PHE A 159 -9.80 15.48 -6.18
CA PHE A 159 -9.22 14.19 -6.58
C PHE A 159 -10.19 13.41 -7.48
N TYR A 160 -11.42 13.20 -7.03
CA TYR A 160 -12.39 12.42 -7.79
C TYR A 160 -12.86 13.15 -9.05
N LYS A 161 -13.00 14.47 -9.02
CA LYS A 161 -13.24 15.27 -10.23
C LYS A 161 -12.18 14.99 -11.29
N MET A 162 -10.90 15.08 -10.92
CA MET A 162 -9.80 14.81 -11.83
C MET A 162 -9.75 13.36 -12.32
N ILE A 163 -10.05 12.38 -11.46
CA ILE A 163 -10.14 10.97 -11.88
C ILE A 163 -11.24 10.78 -12.93
N LEU A 164 -12.42 11.34 -12.71
CA LEU A 164 -13.56 11.18 -13.60
C LEU A 164 -13.33 11.87 -14.95
N GLU A 165 -12.71 13.06 -14.95
CA GLU A 165 -12.44 13.85 -16.15
C GLU A 165 -11.23 13.33 -16.96
N THR A 166 -10.11 13.06 -16.29
CA THR A 166 -8.82 12.79 -16.96
C THR A 166 -8.44 11.30 -16.99
N LYS A 167 -9.00 10.51 -16.07
CA LYS A 167 -8.61 9.13 -15.78
C LYS A 167 -7.13 8.97 -15.40
N ASN A 168 -6.43 10.06 -15.07
CA ASN A 168 -5.01 10.07 -14.79
C ASN A 168 -4.75 10.28 -13.29
N GLY A 169 -4.08 9.30 -12.67
CA GLY A 169 -3.76 9.40 -11.25
C GLY A 169 -2.79 10.51 -10.87
N ASN A 170 -1.93 10.97 -11.77
CA ASN A 170 -1.03 12.08 -11.46
C ASN A 170 -1.80 13.40 -11.33
N ASP A 171 -2.76 13.64 -12.23
CA ASP A 171 -3.62 14.82 -12.20
C ASP A 171 -4.53 14.79 -10.97
N ALA A 172 -5.04 13.60 -10.61
CA ALA A 172 -5.82 13.40 -9.40
C ALA A 172 -5.05 13.76 -8.12
N ILE A 173 -3.80 13.32 -7.98
CA ILE A 173 -2.96 13.63 -6.82
C ILE A 173 -2.57 15.11 -6.79
N LYS A 174 -2.35 15.72 -7.95
CA LYS A 174 -2.12 17.17 -8.05
C LYS A 174 -3.34 17.93 -7.55
N GLY A 175 -4.55 17.54 -7.95
CA GLY A 175 -5.80 18.12 -7.46
C GLY A 175 -6.01 17.90 -5.96
N LEU A 176 -5.70 16.71 -5.45
CA LEU A 176 -5.80 16.37 -4.02
C LEU A 176 -4.92 17.27 -3.14
N ASN A 177 -3.72 17.60 -3.63
CA ASN A 177 -2.75 18.43 -2.91
C ASN A 177 -2.83 19.93 -3.24
N GLU A 178 -3.80 20.38 -4.06
CA GLU A 178 -3.84 21.77 -4.55
C GLU A 178 -4.08 22.80 -3.45
N LEU A 179 -4.80 22.40 -2.40
CA LEU A 179 -5.12 23.26 -1.24
C LEU A 179 -4.05 23.23 -0.16
N ILE A 180 -2.97 22.46 -0.37
CA ILE A 180 -1.85 22.30 0.55
C ILE A 180 -0.63 22.96 -0.08
N ASN A 181 0.13 23.74 0.69
CA ASN A 181 1.38 24.34 0.20
C ASN A 181 2.30 23.24 -0.35
N GLU A 182 3.13 23.57 -1.34
CA GLU A 182 4.00 22.57 -1.98
C GLU A 182 4.93 21.86 -0.98
N GLU A 183 5.46 22.61 -0.02
CA GLU A 183 6.33 22.12 1.06
C GLU A 183 5.59 21.26 2.08
N ASP A 184 4.27 21.40 2.16
CA ASP A 184 3.41 20.73 3.13
C ASP A 184 2.63 19.56 2.51
N ARG A 185 2.80 19.23 1.21
CA ARG A 185 2.00 18.19 0.55
C ARG A 185 2.09 16.86 1.28
N ARG A 186 0.93 16.36 1.73
CA ARG A 186 0.88 15.17 2.59
C ARG A 186 0.43 13.93 1.87
N TYR A 187 -0.34 14.04 0.79
CA TYR A 187 -0.84 12.89 0.06
C TYR A 187 0.08 12.45 -1.06
N SER A 188 0.46 11.18 -1.02
CA SER A 188 1.26 10.53 -2.05
C SER A 188 0.49 9.41 -2.73
N PHE A 189 0.79 9.17 -4.00
CA PHE A 189 0.41 7.96 -4.71
C PHE A 189 1.55 6.96 -4.73
N LEU A 190 1.32 5.83 -4.07
CA LEU A 190 2.28 4.75 -3.89
C LEU A 190 1.85 3.60 -4.78
N SER A 191 2.56 3.42 -5.90
CA SER A 191 2.31 2.29 -6.81
C SER A 191 2.96 1.01 -6.30
N CYS A 192 2.36 -0.15 -6.60
CA CYS A 192 2.97 -1.45 -6.30
C CYS A 192 4.33 -1.63 -6.98
N ARG A 193 4.54 -1.07 -8.19
CA ARG A 193 5.83 -1.05 -8.89
C ARG A 193 6.90 -0.34 -8.07
N TRP A 194 6.59 0.87 -7.58
CA TRP A 194 7.49 1.64 -6.72
C TRP A 194 7.76 0.89 -5.42
N LEU A 195 6.73 0.34 -4.79
CA LEU A 195 6.88 -0.41 -3.54
C LEU A 195 7.77 -1.64 -3.70
N PHE A 196 7.59 -2.39 -4.79
CA PHE A 196 8.45 -3.53 -5.11
C PHE A 196 9.90 -3.09 -5.30
N LYS A 197 10.13 -2.01 -6.05
CA LYS A 197 11.46 -1.43 -6.27
C LYS A 197 12.12 -1.08 -4.94
N GLU A 198 11.45 -0.32 -4.08
CA GLU A 198 11.99 0.08 -2.78
C GLU A 198 12.30 -1.12 -1.89
N ALA A 199 11.36 -2.06 -1.80
CA ALA A 199 11.57 -3.29 -1.02
C ALA A 199 12.79 -4.08 -1.53
N PHE A 200 12.94 -4.20 -2.84
CA PHE A 200 14.05 -4.91 -3.45
C PHE A 200 15.38 -4.16 -3.30
N VAL A 201 15.39 -2.82 -3.38
CA VAL A 201 16.58 -2.00 -3.06
C VAL A 201 17.01 -2.24 -1.61
N GLN A 202 16.07 -2.26 -0.66
CA GLN A 202 16.39 -2.56 0.74
C GLN A 202 16.92 -3.99 0.90
N TYR A 203 16.34 -4.96 0.21
CA TYR A 203 16.87 -6.32 0.15
C TYR A 203 18.32 -6.38 -0.35
N LEU A 204 18.64 -5.66 -1.42
CA LEU A 204 20.00 -5.59 -1.96
C LEU A 204 20.97 -4.92 -0.97
N LYS A 205 20.54 -3.87 -0.26
CA LYS A 205 21.31 -3.23 0.82
C LYS A 205 21.62 -4.24 1.93
N LEU A 206 20.64 -5.04 2.35
CA LEU A 206 20.82 -6.12 3.33
C LEU A 206 21.72 -7.25 2.80
N CYS A 207 21.74 -7.45 1.49
CA CYS A 207 22.66 -8.37 0.83
C CYS A 207 24.04 -7.77 0.59
N SER A 208 24.32 -6.49 0.87
CA SER A 208 25.63 -5.88 0.62
C SER A 208 26.75 -6.54 1.44
N ALA A 209 27.99 -6.54 0.93
CA ALA A 209 29.12 -7.13 1.65
C ALA A 209 29.29 -6.56 3.07
N LYS A 210 29.02 -5.26 3.25
CA LYS A 210 29.05 -4.57 4.54
C LYS A 210 28.00 -5.12 5.51
N GLU A 211 26.74 -5.23 5.09
CA GLU A 211 25.66 -5.74 5.95
C GLU A 211 25.76 -7.25 6.19
N ARG A 212 26.22 -8.02 5.19
CA ARG A 212 26.57 -9.44 5.36
C ARG A 212 27.64 -9.61 6.44
N ASN A 213 28.74 -8.84 6.37
CA ASN A 213 29.79 -8.88 7.37
C ASN A 213 29.27 -8.52 8.77
N LYS A 214 28.44 -7.47 8.92
CA LYS A 214 27.81 -7.14 10.21
C LYS A 214 26.96 -8.29 10.76
N ARG A 215 26.15 -8.94 9.92
CA ARG A 215 25.32 -10.10 10.30
C ARG A 215 26.18 -11.28 10.73
N THR A 216 27.22 -11.60 9.96
CA THR A 216 28.21 -12.63 10.30
C THR A 216 28.82 -12.36 11.67
N GLU A 217 29.29 -11.14 11.94
CA GLU A 217 29.88 -10.80 13.24
C GLU A 217 28.85 -10.88 14.38
N ARG A 218 27.61 -10.42 14.17
CA ARG A 218 26.53 -10.57 15.17
C ARG A 218 26.27 -12.03 15.57
N ILE A 219 26.18 -12.93 14.58
CA ILE A 219 25.96 -14.36 14.82
C ILE A 219 27.18 -14.96 15.54
N ILE A 220 28.39 -14.62 15.10
CA ILE A 220 29.64 -15.08 15.73
C ILE A 220 29.73 -14.63 17.18
N THR A 221 29.40 -13.37 17.49
CA THR A 221 29.38 -12.86 18.86
C THR A 221 28.41 -13.66 19.74
N LYS A 222 27.21 -13.96 19.22
CA LYS A 222 26.20 -14.75 19.95
C LYS A 222 26.63 -16.21 20.15
N ILE A 223 27.32 -16.80 19.17
CA ILE A 223 27.88 -18.15 19.29
C ILE A 223 29.02 -18.16 20.32
N LYS A 224 29.95 -17.21 20.27
CA LYS A 224 31.04 -17.09 21.26
C LYS A 224 30.53 -16.94 22.69
N SER A 225 29.44 -16.19 22.89
CA SER A 225 28.86 -16.01 24.23
C SER A 225 28.12 -17.26 24.75
N THR A 226 27.70 -18.17 23.88
CA THR A 226 26.95 -19.39 24.26
C THR A 226 27.81 -20.65 24.23
N ASN A 227 28.85 -20.69 23.40
CA ASN A 227 29.83 -21.76 23.31
C ASN A 227 31.23 -21.17 23.02
N PRO A 228 32.03 -20.88 24.06
CA PRO A 228 33.37 -20.30 23.93
C PRO A 228 34.36 -21.15 23.11
N ASN A 229 34.15 -22.48 23.06
CA ASN A 229 35.01 -23.43 22.37
C ASN A 229 34.58 -23.71 20.92
N ALA A 230 33.59 -22.98 20.40
CA ALA A 230 33.12 -23.15 19.03
C ALA A 230 34.23 -22.85 18.00
N GLU A 231 34.30 -23.62 16.90
CA GLU A 231 35.24 -23.42 15.80
C GLU A 231 34.87 -22.18 14.95
N ILE A 232 35.08 -20.97 15.50
CA ILE A 232 34.61 -19.71 14.91
C ILE A 232 35.09 -19.49 13.47
N THR A 233 36.31 -19.90 13.14
CA THR A 233 36.86 -19.75 11.78
C THR A 233 36.08 -20.57 10.75
N LYS A 234 35.74 -21.81 11.09
CA LYS A 234 34.94 -22.72 10.25
C LYS A 234 33.51 -22.19 10.11
N ILE A 235 32.87 -21.85 11.23
CA ILE A 235 31.52 -21.28 11.27
C ILE A 235 31.44 -19.98 10.46
N ARG A 236 32.46 -19.11 10.54
CA ARG A 236 32.51 -17.86 9.76
C ARG A 236 32.56 -18.14 8.26
N LYS A 237 33.32 -19.14 7.82
CA LYS A 237 33.41 -19.54 6.41
C LYS A 237 32.07 -20.07 5.90
N GLU A 238 31.47 -21.01 6.65
CA GLU A 238 30.16 -21.58 6.33
C GLU A 238 29.05 -20.51 6.30
N LEU A 239 29.04 -19.58 7.27
CA LEU A 239 28.11 -18.45 7.29
C LEU A 239 28.31 -17.52 6.09
N LYS A 240 29.55 -17.24 5.69
CA LYS A 240 29.82 -16.39 4.53
C LYS A 240 29.35 -17.05 3.23
N GLU A 241 29.56 -18.35 3.08
CA GLU A 241 29.09 -19.14 1.93
C GLU A 241 27.55 -19.20 1.91
N TYR A 242 26.91 -19.46 3.05
CA TYR A 242 25.45 -19.45 3.19
C TYR A 242 24.82 -18.07 2.91
N LEU A 243 25.46 -16.99 3.38
CA LEU A 243 25.01 -15.62 3.14
C LEU A 243 25.39 -15.08 1.75
N HIS A 244 26.26 -15.78 1.02
CA HIS A 244 26.56 -15.49 -0.37
C HIS A 244 25.39 -15.97 -1.24
N LYS A 245 24.39 -15.11 -1.43
CA LYS A 245 23.29 -15.41 -2.34
C LYS A 245 23.78 -15.38 -3.78
N ASN A 246 23.99 -16.57 -4.34
CA ASN A 246 24.03 -16.77 -5.78
C ASN A 246 22.65 -16.41 -6.37
N ASN A 247 22.69 -15.63 -7.46
CA ASN A 247 21.59 -15.33 -8.36
C ASN A 247 20.49 -14.36 -7.85
N GLN A 248 20.90 -13.15 -7.45
CA GLN A 248 20.00 -12.04 -7.10
C GLN A 248 19.01 -11.71 -8.22
N GLU A 249 19.43 -11.81 -9.47
CA GLU A 249 18.59 -11.60 -10.65
C GLU A 249 17.48 -12.66 -10.77
N LYS A 250 17.79 -13.95 -10.57
CA LYS A 250 16.75 -15.00 -10.52
C LYS A 250 15.76 -14.78 -9.37
N TYR A 251 16.26 -14.35 -8.21
CA TYR A 251 15.37 -13.99 -7.09
C TYR A 251 14.51 -12.78 -7.45
N PHE A 252 15.08 -11.73 -8.06
CA PHE A 252 14.33 -10.58 -8.56
C PHE A 252 13.18 -11.00 -9.45
N ILE A 253 13.45 -11.83 -10.48
CA ILE A 253 12.42 -12.29 -11.41
C ILE A 253 11.31 -13.03 -10.66
N THR A 254 11.67 -13.99 -9.79
CA THR A 254 10.70 -14.79 -9.05
C THR A 254 9.85 -13.93 -8.09
N ALA A 255 10.49 -13.01 -7.37
CA ALA A 255 9.82 -12.12 -6.43
C ALA A 255 8.93 -11.12 -7.16
N ARG A 256 9.41 -10.53 -8.27
CA ARG A 256 8.65 -9.58 -9.12
C ARG A 256 7.40 -10.22 -9.66
N ASP A 257 7.56 -11.38 -10.30
CA ASP A 257 6.48 -12.05 -11.01
C ASP A 257 5.36 -12.44 -10.04
N LYS A 258 5.72 -12.82 -8.81
CA LYS A 258 4.76 -13.07 -7.73
C LYS A 258 4.19 -11.77 -7.16
N PHE A 259 5.02 -10.81 -6.75
CA PHE A 259 4.59 -9.59 -6.06
C PHE A 259 3.65 -8.74 -6.91
N LEU A 260 3.98 -8.55 -8.19
CA LEU A 260 3.21 -7.78 -9.17
C LEU A 260 2.16 -8.62 -9.93
N MET A 261 2.03 -9.91 -9.57
CA MET A 261 1.07 -10.86 -10.14
C MET A 261 1.19 -11.03 -11.66
N TYR A 262 2.41 -11.07 -12.19
CA TYR A 262 2.65 -11.42 -13.60
C TYR A 262 2.26 -12.87 -13.89
N ASP A 263 2.31 -13.72 -12.87
CA ASP A 263 1.91 -15.11 -12.93
C ASP A 263 0.39 -15.33 -12.97
N LEU A 264 -0.40 -14.35 -12.51
CA LEU A 264 -1.87 -14.39 -12.56
C LEU A 264 -2.47 -13.68 -13.79
N ASP A 265 -1.81 -12.62 -14.28
CA ASP A 265 -2.24 -11.84 -15.45
C ASP A 265 -1.03 -11.29 -16.21
N GLY A 266 -0.78 -11.82 -17.41
CA GLY A 266 0.37 -11.41 -18.23
C GLY A 266 0.36 -9.94 -18.65
N SER A 267 -0.80 -9.28 -18.66
CA SER A 267 -0.90 -7.84 -18.97
C SER A 267 -0.18 -6.97 -17.94
N ASN A 268 -0.03 -7.46 -16.70
CA ASN A 268 0.69 -6.78 -15.64
C ASN A 268 2.16 -6.51 -15.99
N LYS A 269 2.78 -7.32 -16.87
CA LYS A 269 4.15 -7.09 -17.37
C LYS A 269 4.30 -5.74 -18.07
N SER A 270 3.27 -5.31 -18.79
CA SER A 270 3.25 -4.01 -19.46
C SER A 270 2.85 -2.88 -18.50
N LEU A 271 1.91 -3.14 -17.59
CA LEU A 271 1.39 -2.13 -16.66
C LEU A 271 2.39 -1.75 -15.58
N PHE A 272 3.21 -2.70 -15.13
CA PHE A 272 4.13 -2.53 -14.01
C PHE A 272 5.59 -2.87 -14.38
N ALA A 273 5.93 -2.76 -15.67
CA ALA A 273 7.24 -3.11 -16.23
C ALA A 273 8.40 -2.63 -15.34
N ILE A 274 9.21 -3.58 -14.87
CA ILE A 274 10.40 -3.31 -14.07
C ILE A 274 11.42 -4.42 -14.28
N GLU A 275 12.63 -4.02 -14.61
CA GLU A 275 13.76 -4.90 -14.91
C GLU A 275 14.87 -4.76 -13.86
N TYR A 276 15.65 -5.83 -13.70
CA TYR A 276 16.67 -5.92 -12.65
C TYR A 276 17.73 -4.81 -12.78
N HIS A 277 18.12 -4.47 -14.02
CA HIS A 277 19.13 -3.45 -14.27
C HIS A 277 18.68 -2.03 -13.87
N GLU A 278 17.38 -1.73 -13.91
CA GLU A 278 16.83 -0.45 -13.44
C GLU A 278 17.08 -0.25 -11.95
N ILE A 279 17.06 -1.34 -11.18
CA ILE A 279 17.33 -1.30 -9.74
C ILE A 279 18.83 -1.20 -9.46
N MET A 280 19.65 -1.89 -10.25
CA MET A 280 21.10 -1.91 -10.07
C MET A 280 21.78 -0.59 -10.50
N GLY A 281 21.19 0.14 -11.44
CA GLY A 281 21.74 1.39 -11.97
C GLY A 281 21.51 2.63 -11.08
N GLU A 282 20.54 2.59 -10.17
CA GLU A 282 20.27 3.71 -9.26
C GLU A 282 21.14 3.62 -8.00
N LYS A 283 22.21 4.41 -7.96
CA LYS A 283 22.90 4.74 -6.72
C LYS A 283 21.90 5.48 -5.81
N SER A 284 21.25 4.75 -4.91
CA SER A 284 20.52 5.21 -3.71
C SER A 284 20.49 6.74 -3.53
N THR A 285 19.64 7.44 -4.28
CA THR A 285 19.27 8.81 -3.93
C THR A 285 18.29 8.69 -2.77
N THR A 286 18.83 8.82 -1.57
CA THR A 286 18.06 9.11 -0.37
C THR A 286 17.24 10.36 -0.65
N LEU A 287 15.91 10.22 -0.68
CA LEU A 287 14.99 11.33 -0.51
C LEU A 287 15.29 11.96 0.86
N HIS A 288 15.73 13.21 0.85
CA HIS A 288 15.67 14.13 1.98
C HIS A 288 14.30 14.79 1.98
#